data_AF-A0A1C5AH75-F1
#
_entry.id   AF-A0A1C5AH75-F1
#
_cell.length_a   1.000
_cell.length_b   1.000
_cell.length_c   1.000
_cell.angle_alpha   90.00
_cell.angle_beta   90.00
_cell.angle_gamma   90.00
#
_symmetry.space_group_name_H-M   'P 1'
#
loop_
_entity.id
_entity.type
_entity.pdbx_description
1 polymer ?
#
loop_
_entity_poly.entity_id
_entity_poly.type
_entity_poly.pdbx_seq_one_letter_code
_entity_poly.pdbx_strand_id
1 'polypeptide(L)' 'MDISLRTEESRGDTPALNRTRGPGTDEIGIIIDSAQVKRGPYLGKTISTVLLESTGECRFYLDDRLEKL' A
#
# COMPACT_ATOMS: atom_id res chain seq x y z
N MET A 1 -11.31 21.46 -3.61
CA MET A 1 -11.28 20.02 -3.94
C MET A 1 -10.88 19.31 -2.67
N ASP A 2 -11.84 18.72 -1.98
CA ASP A 2 -11.64 18.07 -0.69
C ASP A 2 -11.31 16.59 -0.94
N ILE A 3 -10.07 16.19 -0.69
CA ILE A 3 -9.68 14.79 -0.75
C ILE A 3 -9.93 14.23 0.65
N SER A 4 -11.14 13.72 0.89
CA SER A 4 -11.45 13.01 2.12
C SER A 4 -10.74 11.66 2.12
N LEU A 5 -9.55 11.61 2.70
CA LEU A 5 -8.88 10.38 3.10
C LEU A 5 -9.71 9.78 4.25
N ARG A 6 -10.52 8.77 3.95
CA ARG A 6 -11.20 7.99 4.99
C ARG A 6 -10.17 7.03 5.57
N THR A 7 -9.49 7.45 6.62
CA THR A 7 -8.72 6.56 7.49
C THR A 7 -9.74 5.70 8.24
N GLU A 8 -9.94 4.46 7.80
CA GLU A 8 -10.65 3.48 8.62
C GLU A 8 -9.77 3.16 9.85
N GLU A 9 -10.09 3.82 10.98
CA GLU A 9 -9.65 3.43 12.31
C GLU A 9 -10.17 2.00 12.60
N SER A 10 -9.38 0.98 12.28
CA SER A 10 -9.56 -0.36 12.85
C SER A 10 -8.96 -0.36 14.27
N ARG A 11 -9.83 -0.16 15.26
CA ARG A 11 -9.51 -0.36 16.68
C ARG A 11 -9.29 -1.86 16.94
N GLY A 12 -8.09 -2.22 17.41
CA GLY A 12 -7.93 -3.37 18.31
C GLY A 12 -7.29 -4.66 17.76
N ASP A 13 -6.75 -4.66 16.55
CA ASP A 13 -5.86 -5.73 16.05
C ASP A 13 -4.60 -5.03 15.56
N THR A 14 -3.41 -5.48 15.98
CA THR A 14 -2.18 -5.07 15.29
C THR A 14 -2.46 -5.38 13.81
N PRO A 15 -2.51 -4.38 12.90
CA PRO A 15 -2.86 -4.67 11.51
C PRO A 15 -1.89 -5.75 11.10
N ALA A 16 -2.38 -6.96 10.84
CA ALA A 16 -1.53 -8.09 10.49
C ALA A 16 -0.62 -7.56 9.40
N LEU A 17 0.65 -7.32 9.76
CA LEU A 17 1.50 -6.46 8.94
C LEU A 17 1.63 -7.20 7.62
N ASN A 18 0.91 -6.73 6.60
CA ASN A 18 0.90 -7.34 5.29
C ASN A 18 2.24 -6.99 4.66
N ARG A 19 3.25 -7.79 5.03
CA ARG A 19 4.60 -7.67 4.51
C ARG A 19 4.57 -8.12 3.06
N THR A 20 5.21 -7.32 2.25
CA THR A 20 5.27 -7.51 0.82
C THR A 20 6.66 -7.22 0.33
N ARG A 21 7.04 -7.85 -0.77
CA ARG A 21 8.22 -7.45 -1.53
C ARG A 21 7.82 -6.48 -2.63
N GLY A 22 8.63 -5.45 -2.81
CA GLY A 22 8.47 -4.48 -3.90
C GLY A 22 8.84 -5.10 -5.25
N PRO A 23 8.16 -4.74 -6.35
CA PRO A 23 8.47 -5.26 -7.68
C PRO A 23 9.89 -4.88 -8.11
N GLY A 24 10.70 -5.91 -8.39
CA GLY A 24 12.09 -5.74 -8.86
C GLY A 24 13.09 -5.37 -7.76
N THR A 25 12.71 -5.51 -6.49
CA THR A 25 13.61 -5.30 -5.35
C THR A 25 13.53 -6.47 -4.38
N ASP A 26 14.60 -6.71 -3.61
CA ASP A 26 14.57 -7.60 -2.43
C ASP A 26 14.09 -6.85 -1.17
N GLU A 27 13.66 -5.60 -1.32
CA GLU A 27 13.21 -4.77 -0.21
C GLU A 27 11.85 -5.27 0.30
N ILE A 28 11.80 -5.53 1.60
CA ILE A 28 10.55 -5.81 2.30
C ILE A 28 9.93 -4.50 2.73
N GLY A 29 8.62 -4.39 2.50
CA GLY A 29 7.83 -3.31 3.03
C GLY A 29 6.51 -3.79 3.60
N ILE A 30 5.85 -2.87 4.27
CA ILE A 30 4.60 -3.09 4.99
C ILE A 30 3.53 -2.27 4.29
N ILE A 31 2.44 -2.90 3.87
CA ILE A 31 1.30 -2.16 3.34
C ILE A 31 0.63 -1.43 4.51
N ILE A 32 0.71 -0.10 4.49
CA ILE A 32 0.15 0.77 5.54
C ILE A 32 -1.18 1.41 5.12
N ASP A 33 -1.46 1.47 3.82
CA ASP A 33 -2.71 1.98 3.28
C ASP A 33 -2.98 1.39 1.89
N SER A 34 -4.25 1.34 1.49
CA SER A 34 -4.65 0.89 0.15
C SER A 34 -5.85 1.69 -0.34
N ALA A 35 -5.82 2.12 -1.60
CA ALA A 35 -6.88 2.91 -2.21
C ALA A 35 -7.21 2.43 -3.63
N GLN A 36 -8.48 2.48 -4.00
CA GLN A 36 -8.89 2.22 -5.38
C GLN A 36 -8.71 3.48 -6.24
N VAL A 37 -8.06 3.32 -7.38
CA VAL A 37 -7.88 4.38 -8.38
C VAL A 37 -9.21 4.64 -9.08
N LYS A 38 -9.71 5.89 -8.97
CA LYS A 38 -11.02 6.29 -9.49
C LYS A 38 -10.98 6.97 -10.87
N ARG A 39 -9.79 7.28 -11.40
CA ARG A 39 -9.60 7.96 -12.71
C ARG A 39 -8.22 7.64 -13.30
N GLY A 40 -8.11 7.77 -14.63
CA GLY A 40 -6.84 7.66 -15.36
C GLY A 40 -6.51 6.24 -15.84
N PRO A 41 -5.26 6.00 -16.29
CA PRO A 41 -4.87 4.75 -16.95
C PRO A 41 -4.91 3.51 -16.04
N TYR A 42 -4.93 3.72 -14.72
CA TYR A 42 -5.02 2.66 -13.72
C TYR A 42 -6.41 2.57 -13.07
N LEU A 43 -7.45 3.14 -13.70
CA LEU A 43 -8.82 3.10 -13.18
C LEU A 43 -9.26 1.67 -12.80
N GLY A 44 -9.81 1.53 -11.59
CA GLY A 44 -10.30 0.25 -11.06
C GLY A 44 -9.22 -0.61 -10.41
N LYS A 45 -7.93 -0.26 -10.55
CA LYS A 45 -6.83 -0.92 -9.83
C LYS A 45 -6.74 -0.39 -8.40
N THR A 46 -6.16 -1.20 -7.51
CA THR A 46 -5.79 -0.79 -6.15
C THR A 46 -4.33 -0.35 -6.14
N ILE A 47 -4.06 0.76 -5.47
CA ILE A 47 -2.73 1.24 -5.15
C ILE A 47 -2.50 1.07 -3.65
N SER A 48 -1.41 0.41 -3.29
CA SER A 48 -0.95 0.25 -1.91
C SER A 48 0.18 1.22 -1.62
N THR A 49 0.12 1.83 -0.44
CA THR A 49 1.24 2.55 0.15
C THR A 49 2.05 1.57 0.98
N VAL A 50 3.31 1.40 0.60
CA VAL A 50 4.24 0.46 1.23
C VAL A 50 5.34 1.24 1.92
N LEU A 51 5.48 1.06 3.23
CA LEU A 51 6.61 1.53 4.01
C LEU A 51 7.75 0.53 3.89
N LEU A 52 8.85 0.92 3.25
CA LEU A 52 10.04 0.07 3.11
C LEU A 52 10.77 -0.01 4.46
N GLU A 53 11.03 -1.22 4.92
CA GLU A 53 11.71 -1.45 6.21
C GLU A 53 13.18 -1.04 6.16
N SER A 54 13.81 -1.14 4.98
CA SER A 54 15.23 -0.81 4.75
C SER A 54 15.52 0.68 4.86
N THR A 55 14.67 1.52 4.28
CA THR A 55 14.90 2.96 4.12
C THR A 55 13.97 3.82 4.95
N GLY A 56 12.86 3.27 5.45
CA GLY A 56 11.78 4.04 6.05
C GLY A 56 11.00 4.91 5.06
N GLU A 57 11.22 4.73 3.75
CA GLU A 57 10.49 5.47 2.71
C GLU A 57 9.12 4.86 2.43
N CYS A 58 8.13 5.72 2.18
CA CYS A 58 6.85 5.29 1.64
C CYS A 58 6.89 5.30 0.10
N ARG A 59 6.51 4.17 -0.51
CA ARG A 59 6.35 4.04 -1.97
C ARG A 59 4.96 3.53 -2.33
N PHE A 60 4.49 3.93 -3.50
CA PHE A 60 3.20 3.48 -4.02
C PHE A 60 3.40 2.38 -5.06
N TYR A 61 2.68 1.28 -4.88
CA TYR A 61 2.67 0.17 -5.82
C TYR A 61 1.23 -0.18 -6.19
N LEU A 62 1.03 -0.64 -7.42
CA LEU A 62 -0.22 -1.32 -7.74
C LEU A 62 -0.20 -2.68 -7.05
N ASP A 63 -1.30 -3.06 -6.39
CA ASP A 63 -1.39 -4.28 -5.59
C ASP A 63 -1.05 -5.55 -6.38
N ASP A 64 -1.36 -5.58 -7.67
CA ASP A 64 -1.05 -6.70 -8.57
C ASP A 64 0.45 -6.87 -8.83
N ARG A 65 1.29 -5.93 -8.41
CA ARG A 65 2.75 -5.97 -8.51
C ARG A 65 3.44 -6.34 -7.20
N LEU A 66 2.68 -6.49 -6.12
CA LEU A 66 3.19 -6.79 -4.79
C LEU A 66 3.22 -8.31 -4.56
N GLU A 67 4.38 -8.84 -4.16
CA GLU A 67 4.51 -10.24 -3.76
C GLU A 67 4.24 -10.37 -2.27
N LYS A 68 3.13 -11.03 -1.90
CA LYS A 68 2.79 -11.31 -0.51
C LYS A 68 3.77 -12.32 0.09
N LEU A 69 4.25 -12.04 1.30
CA LEU A 69 5.15 -12.89 2.07
C LEU A 69 4.41 -13.72 3.12
#